data_AF-A0AA85IK96-F1
#
_entry.id   AF-A0AA85IK96-F1
#
_cell.length_a   1.000
_cell.length_b   1.000
_cell.length_c   1.000
_cell.angle_alpha   90.00
_cell.angle_beta   90.00
_cell.angle_gamma   90.00
#
_symmetry.space_group_name_H-M   'P 1'
#
loop_
_entity.id
_entity.type
_entity.pdbx_description
1 polymer ?
#
loop_
_entity_poly.entity_id
_entity_poly.type
_entity_poly.pdbx_seq_one_letter_code
_entity_poly.pdbx_strand_id
1 'polypeptide(L)'
;MRFVMYNNKRQYKFLTEMIITSNFEARGWISTNPDEDWNIFWASVQSVRMLFNSDTSYRLSDNQVVNHFPNHFELTRKDLMVKNIKRYRRELERDGNPLAAKDDTGKYIYLDFIPVTYMLPQDYNLFAEEFKRNPSSTWIMKPSGRARGVGIFLINKLSQLKRWSREGKSNFGGTTPTCGKDSYVISKYIDNPLLIGGKKFDLRLYVLVTTFRPLKAYIYKLGFCRFCTIICLSTLPMFQSKNMEYITTVFMEVNGRQRTSVCGWKVQKGNQLRINFSMRSTG
;
A
#
# COMPACT_ATOMS: atom_id res chain seq x y z
N MET A 1 -6.24 -24.76 9.70
CA MET A 1 -6.60 -23.82 10.79
C MET A 1 -7.69 -24.53 11.60
N ARG A 2 -7.35 -25.10 12.77
CA ARG A 2 -8.36 -25.69 13.66
C ARG A 2 -8.85 -24.54 14.55
N PHE A 3 -10.12 -24.18 14.40
CA PHE A 3 -10.79 -23.23 15.29
C PHE A 3 -11.35 -24.04 16.45
N VAL A 4 -10.87 -23.79 17.68
CA VAL A 4 -11.36 -24.45 18.89
C VAL A 4 -12.66 -23.77 19.32
N MET A 5 -13.62 -24.59 19.71
CA MET A 5 -15.00 -24.21 20.04
C MET A 5 -15.18 -24.19 21.55
N TYR A 6 -15.97 -23.25 22.06
CA TYR A 6 -16.69 -23.44 23.32
C TYR A 6 -18.16 -23.05 23.06
N ASN A 7 -19.11 -23.86 23.57
CA ASN A 7 -20.58 -23.77 23.36
C ASN A 7 -21.16 -24.27 22.01
N ASN A 8 -20.43 -25.10 21.24
CA ASN A 8 -20.94 -25.76 20.01
C ASN A 8 -21.50 -24.84 18.90
N LYS A 9 -21.38 -23.52 19.00
CA LYS A 9 -21.84 -22.56 18.00
C LYS A 9 -20.70 -21.67 17.52
N ARG A 10 -20.61 -21.46 16.20
CA ARG A 10 -19.62 -20.60 15.55
C ARG A 10 -20.19 -19.18 15.44
N GLN A 11 -19.55 -18.18 16.04
CA GLN A 11 -20.09 -16.81 16.12
C GLN A 11 -19.15 -15.74 15.55
N TYR A 12 -19.70 -14.77 14.80
CA TYR A 12 -18.95 -13.64 14.25
C TYR A 12 -19.67 -12.29 14.41
N LYS A 13 -18.87 -11.22 14.52
CA LYS A 13 -19.33 -9.82 14.59
C LYS A 13 -18.77 -9.01 13.43
N PHE A 14 -19.58 -8.11 12.86
CA PHE A 14 -19.29 -7.55 11.54
C PHE A 14 -19.78 -6.11 11.31
N LEU A 15 -19.04 -5.37 10.46
CA LEU A 15 -19.40 -4.05 9.94
C LEU A 15 -19.15 -4.02 8.41
N THR A 16 -20.21 -4.15 7.60
CA THR A 16 -20.39 -3.55 6.24
C THR A 16 -19.89 -4.16 4.90
N GLU A 17 -19.42 -5.41 4.76
CA GLU A 17 -19.25 -6.08 3.44
C GLU A 17 -20.05 -7.40 3.27
N MET A 18 -21.08 -7.41 2.41
CA MET A 18 -21.97 -8.56 2.17
C MET A 18 -21.23 -9.86 1.80
N ILE A 19 -20.13 -9.76 1.04
CA ILE A 19 -19.37 -10.94 0.57
C ILE A 19 -18.78 -11.74 1.74
N ILE A 20 -18.30 -11.04 2.76
CA ILE A 20 -17.64 -11.66 3.91
C ILE A 20 -18.69 -12.32 4.80
N THR A 21 -19.79 -11.62 5.07
CA THR A 21 -20.95 -12.15 5.81
C THR A 21 -21.49 -13.42 5.16
N SER A 22 -21.80 -13.39 3.86
CA SER A 22 -22.30 -14.57 3.15
C SER A 22 -21.31 -15.74 3.14
N ASN A 23 -20.00 -15.45 3.15
CA ASN A 23 -18.97 -16.49 3.23
C ASN A 23 -18.93 -17.18 4.59
N PHE A 24 -19.13 -16.42 5.67
CA PHE A 24 -19.25 -16.91 7.04
C PHE A 24 -20.53 -17.74 7.21
N GLU A 25 -21.68 -17.20 6.78
CA GLU A 25 -22.99 -17.89 6.84
C GLU A 25 -22.97 -19.21 6.09
N ALA A 26 -22.42 -19.24 4.87
CA ALA A 26 -22.26 -20.46 4.08
C ALA A 26 -21.35 -21.53 4.75
N ARG A 27 -20.56 -21.15 5.77
CA ARG A 27 -19.71 -22.04 6.56
C ARG A 27 -20.30 -22.34 7.95
N GLY A 28 -21.56 -21.98 8.17
CA GLY A 28 -22.31 -22.23 9.40
C GLY A 28 -21.92 -21.30 10.55
N TRP A 29 -21.36 -20.13 10.26
CA TRP A 29 -21.15 -19.10 11.28
C TRP A 29 -22.43 -18.28 11.46
N ILE A 30 -22.66 -17.85 12.70
CA ILE A 30 -23.85 -17.12 13.14
C ILE A 30 -23.44 -15.69 13.49
N SER A 31 -24.14 -14.71 12.95
CA SER A 31 -23.93 -13.30 13.31
C SER A 31 -24.36 -13.06 14.75
N THR A 32 -23.58 -12.30 15.51
CA THR A 32 -23.93 -11.91 16.88
C THR A 32 -24.18 -10.42 17.02
N ASN A 33 -24.94 -10.06 18.05
CA ASN A 33 -25.21 -8.67 18.41
C ASN A 33 -23.98 -8.00 19.05
N PRO A 34 -23.92 -6.66 19.11
CA PRO A 34 -22.75 -5.96 19.66
C PRO A 34 -22.38 -6.33 21.10
N ASP A 35 -23.37 -6.68 21.92
CA ASP A 35 -23.20 -6.95 23.36
C ASP A 35 -23.04 -8.46 23.67
N GLU A 36 -23.08 -9.31 22.65
CA GLU A 36 -22.92 -10.75 22.79
C GLU A 36 -21.46 -11.19 22.62
N ASP A 37 -21.16 -12.38 23.15
CA ASP A 37 -19.89 -13.05 22.92
C ASP A 37 -19.67 -13.35 21.43
N TRP A 38 -18.39 -13.40 21.04
CA TRP A 38 -17.99 -13.61 19.65
C TRP A 38 -16.65 -14.35 19.59
N ASN A 39 -16.41 -15.08 18.49
CA ASN A 39 -15.13 -15.73 18.25
C ASN A 39 -14.31 -14.98 17.18
N ILE A 40 -14.96 -14.45 16.15
CA ILE A 40 -14.31 -13.66 15.11
C ILE A 40 -14.95 -12.28 15.04
N PHE A 41 -14.14 -11.25 15.21
CA PHE A 41 -14.55 -9.88 14.97
C PHE A 41 -13.84 -9.34 13.73
N TRP A 42 -14.57 -9.25 12.63
CA TRP A 42 -14.07 -8.61 11.41
C TRP A 42 -14.23 -7.09 11.55
N ALA A 43 -13.21 -6.50 12.15
CA ALA A 43 -13.21 -5.14 12.61
C ALA A 43 -12.70 -4.16 11.55
N SER A 44 -13.21 -2.93 11.61
CA SER A 44 -12.63 -1.80 10.88
C SER A 44 -11.27 -1.42 11.48
N VAL A 45 -10.44 -0.71 10.72
CA VAL A 45 -9.15 -0.18 11.21
C VAL A 45 -9.33 0.68 12.47
N GLN A 46 -10.40 1.47 12.53
CA GLN A 46 -10.69 2.32 13.69
C GLN A 46 -11.05 1.50 14.92
N SER A 47 -11.91 0.49 14.74
CA SER A 47 -12.31 -0.44 15.82
C SER A 47 -11.10 -1.20 16.38
N VAL A 48 -10.19 -1.65 15.51
CA VAL A 48 -8.95 -2.33 15.92
C VAL A 48 -8.05 -1.42 16.74
N ARG A 49 -7.93 -0.14 16.35
CA ARG A 49 -7.14 0.84 17.12
C ARG A 49 -7.70 1.08 18.51
N MET A 50 -9.03 1.16 18.64
CA MET A 50 -9.69 1.30 19.94
C MET A 50 -9.53 0.03 20.79
N LEU A 51 -9.63 -1.15 20.15
CA LEU A 51 -9.53 -2.45 20.82
C LEU A 51 -8.12 -2.72 21.39
N PHE A 52 -7.07 -2.22 20.73
CA PHE A 52 -5.69 -2.34 21.21
C PHE A 52 -5.14 -1.05 21.83
N ASN A 53 -5.98 -0.07 22.16
CA ASN A 53 -5.54 1.12 22.86
C ASN A 53 -5.08 0.75 24.29
N SER A 54 -3.99 1.33 24.77
CA SER A 54 -3.51 1.07 26.14
C SER A 54 -4.52 1.49 27.22
N ASP A 55 -5.35 2.48 26.90
CA ASP A 55 -6.34 3.05 27.82
C ASP A 55 -7.60 2.17 27.93
N THR A 56 -7.82 1.27 26.97
CA THR A 56 -8.91 0.30 27.07
C THR A 56 -8.43 -0.91 27.85
N SER A 57 -9.12 -1.24 28.95
CA SER A 57 -8.84 -2.43 29.77
C SER A 57 -9.20 -3.76 29.09
N TYR A 58 -9.70 -3.69 27.85
CA TYR A 58 -10.20 -4.83 27.12
C TYR A 58 -9.05 -5.68 26.56
N ARG A 59 -9.02 -6.96 26.94
CA ARG A 59 -8.08 -7.94 26.41
C ARG A 59 -8.86 -9.04 25.71
N LEU A 60 -8.36 -9.44 24.55
CA LEU A 60 -8.92 -10.57 23.80
C LEU A 60 -8.71 -11.87 24.58
N SER A 61 -9.76 -12.67 24.65
CA SER A 61 -9.70 -14.05 25.14
C SER A 61 -9.04 -14.96 24.10
N ASP A 62 -8.55 -16.13 24.51
CA ASP A 62 -7.84 -17.09 23.62
C ASP A 62 -8.68 -17.56 22.42
N ASN A 63 -10.01 -17.49 22.53
CA ASN A 63 -10.96 -17.89 21.48
C ASN A 63 -11.40 -16.72 20.58
N GLN A 64 -10.86 -15.53 20.80
CA GLN A 64 -11.21 -14.32 20.06
C GLN A 64 -10.13 -13.95 19.04
N VAL A 65 -10.56 -13.75 17.81
CA VAL A 65 -9.68 -13.40 16.69
C VAL A 65 -10.21 -12.15 15.99
N VAL A 66 -9.29 -11.25 15.65
CA VAL A 66 -9.55 -10.05 14.86
C VAL A 66 -8.77 -10.10 13.54
N ASN A 67 -9.27 -9.45 12.50
CA ASN A 67 -8.71 -9.45 11.14
C ASN A 67 -7.51 -8.50 10.93
N HIS A 68 -6.98 -7.89 11.99
CA HIS A 68 -5.85 -6.96 11.92
C HIS A 68 -4.88 -7.15 13.09
N PHE A 69 -3.59 -7.01 12.82
CA PHE A 69 -2.58 -6.92 13.87
C PHE A 69 -2.56 -5.51 14.50
N PRO A 70 -2.24 -5.37 15.81
CA PRO A 70 -2.21 -4.08 16.50
C PRO A 70 -1.35 -3.03 15.77
N ASN A 71 -0.15 -3.43 15.33
CA ASN A 71 0.83 -2.54 14.68
C ASN A 71 0.79 -2.63 13.15
N HIS A 72 -0.36 -2.95 12.54
CA HIS A 72 -0.47 -3.07 11.07
C HIS A 72 -0.04 -1.79 10.32
N PHE A 73 -0.14 -0.63 10.96
CA PHE A 73 0.24 0.67 10.39
C PHE A 73 1.74 0.80 10.10
N GLU A 74 2.60 -0.01 10.72
CA GLU A 74 4.05 -0.04 10.47
C GLU A 74 4.39 -0.44 9.03
N LEU A 75 3.53 -1.25 8.39
CA LEU A 75 3.68 -1.66 6.99
C LEU A 75 2.75 -0.90 6.05
N THR A 76 1.58 -0.45 6.51
CA THR A 76 0.57 0.18 5.63
C THR A 76 0.72 1.69 5.49
N ARG A 77 1.37 2.37 6.45
CA ARG A 77 1.71 3.81 6.31
C ARG A 77 3.02 3.97 5.55
N LYS A 78 3.06 4.92 4.60
CA LYS A 78 4.20 5.07 3.67
C LYS A 78 5.48 5.49 4.37
N ASP A 79 5.38 6.41 5.33
CA ASP A 79 6.49 6.90 6.15
C ASP A 79 7.10 5.77 6.99
N LEU A 80 6.26 5.04 7.72
CA LEU A 80 6.72 3.94 8.58
C LEU A 80 7.28 2.77 7.77
N MET A 81 6.64 2.42 6.66
CA MET A 81 7.15 1.40 5.74
C MET A 81 8.59 1.74 5.29
N VAL A 82 8.83 2.96 4.82
CA VAL A 82 10.17 3.37 4.38
C VAL A 82 11.16 3.37 5.54
N LYS A 83 10.77 3.85 6.73
CA LYS A 83 11.62 3.78 7.94
C LYS A 83 11.99 2.34 8.30
N ASN A 84 11.02 1.43 8.27
CA ASN A 84 11.21 0.03 8.60
C ASN A 84 12.13 -0.67 7.61
N ILE A 85 12.00 -0.42 6.30
CA ILE A 85 12.93 -0.98 5.31
C ILE A 85 14.34 -0.39 5.47
N LYS A 86 14.49 0.92 5.74
CA LYS A 86 15.80 1.53 6.02
C LYS A 86 16.44 0.96 7.30
N ARG A 87 15.64 0.65 8.33
CA ARG A 87 16.12 -0.02 9.55
C ARG A 87 16.56 -1.46 9.25
N TYR A 88 15.72 -2.22 8.55
CA TYR A 88 15.98 -3.61 8.19
C TYR A 88 17.27 -3.77 7.36
N ARG A 89 17.48 -2.91 6.36
CA ARG A 89 18.73 -2.89 5.57
C ARG A 89 19.97 -2.67 6.43
N ARG A 90 19.93 -1.70 7.36
CA ARG A 90 21.06 -1.40 8.27
C ARG A 90 21.35 -2.52 9.26
N GLU A 91 20.31 -3.18 9.77
CA GLU A 91 20.46 -4.35 10.64
C GLU A 91 21.14 -5.49 9.90
N LEU A 92 20.71 -5.80 8.67
CA LEU A 92 21.33 -6.83 7.84
C LEU A 92 22.79 -6.50 7.47
N GLU A 93 23.12 -5.24 7.22
CA GLU A 93 24.51 -4.81 6.98
C GLU A 93 25.38 -5.02 8.21
N ARG A 94 24.91 -4.59 9.39
CA ARG A 94 25.63 -4.77 10.65
C ARG A 94 25.86 -6.25 10.95
N ASP A 95 24.88 -7.09 10.67
CA ASP A 95 24.92 -8.52 10.95
C ASP A 95 25.67 -9.31 9.83
N GLY A 96 26.21 -8.63 8.81
CA GLY A 96 26.95 -9.25 7.71
C GLY A 96 26.10 -10.19 6.84
N ASN A 97 24.77 -9.96 6.80
CA ASN A 97 23.85 -10.86 6.13
C ASN A 97 23.98 -10.74 4.59
N PRO A 98 24.06 -11.86 3.84
CA PRO A 98 24.17 -11.85 2.38
C PRO A 98 23.07 -11.06 1.64
N LEU A 99 21.88 -10.93 2.25
CA LEU A 99 20.79 -10.12 1.68
C LEU A 99 21.13 -8.62 1.59
N ALA A 100 22.06 -8.13 2.40
CA ALA A 100 22.55 -6.76 2.36
C ALA A 100 23.69 -6.54 1.36
N ALA A 101 24.05 -7.55 0.55
CA ALA A 101 25.07 -7.42 -0.48
C ALA A 101 24.77 -6.25 -1.44
N LYS A 102 25.82 -5.51 -1.78
CA LYS A 102 25.78 -4.38 -2.70
C LYS A 102 26.64 -4.67 -3.93
N ASP A 103 26.24 -4.11 -5.06
CA ASP A 103 27.07 -4.08 -6.28
C ASP A 103 28.17 -3.02 -6.18
N ASP A 104 29.02 -2.96 -7.21
CA ASP A 104 30.13 -2.00 -7.31
C ASP A 104 29.67 -0.53 -7.31
N THR A 105 28.38 -0.28 -7.58
CA THR A 105 27.77 1.06 -7.55
C THR A 105 27.22 1.43 -6.18
N GLY A 106 27.30 0.51 -5.20
CA GLY A 106 26.77 0.67 -3.84
C GLY A 106 25.27 0.40 -3.71
N LYS A 107 24.63 -0.19 -4.73
CA LYS A 107 23.20 -0.51 -4.72
C LYS A 107 22.96 -1.91 -4.18
N TYR A 108 21.90 -2.11 -3.41
CA TYR A 108 21.57 -3.45 -2.91
C TYR A 108 21.20 -4.40 -4.05
N ILE A 109 21.74 -5.61 -4.03
CA ILE A 109 21.45 -6.63 -5.04
C ILE A 109 20.04 -7.21 -4.83
N TYR A 110 19.73 -7.61 -3.59
CA TYR A 110 18.47 -8.29 -3.26
C TYR A 110 17.39 -7.35 -2.71
N LEU A 111 17.78 -6.20 -2.17
CA LEU A 111 16.88 -5.29 -1.46
C LEU A 111 16.50 -4.05 -2.28
N ASP A 112 16.81 -3.99 -3.57
CA ASP A 112 16.50 -2.85 -4.45
C ASP A 112 15.09 -2.91 -5.06
N PHE A 113 14.07 -2.96 -4.21
CA PHE A 113 12.66 -2.99 -4.63
C PHE A 113 11.87 -1.76 -4.18
N ILE A 114 12.53 -0.76 -3.57
CA ILE A 114 11.92 0.49 -3.13
C ILE A 114 12.69 1.67 -3.72
N PRO A 115 12.03 2.58 -4.45
CA PRO A 115 12.68 3.78 -4.95
C PRO A 115 13.25 4.64 -3.82
N VAL A 116 14.29 5.41 -4.14
CA VAL A 116 14.87 6.40 -3.23
C VAL A 116 13.76 7.31 -2.69
N THR A 117 13.60 7.33 -1.37
CA THR A 117 12.50 8.02 -0.70
C THR A 117 12.97 8.78 0.53
N TYR A 118 12.46 9.99 0.68
CA TYR A 118 12.73 10.92 1.78
C TYR A 118 11.42 11.33 2.46
N MET A 119 11.49 11.64 3.75
CA MET A 119 10.34 12.08 4.57
C MET A 119 10.40 13.58 4.78
N LEU A 120 9.39 14.31 4.35
CA LEU A 120 9.32 15.75 4.54
C LEU A 120 8.47 16.11 5.77
N PRO A 121 8.88 17.13 6.54
CA PRO A 121 10.00 18.05 6.28
C PRO A 121 11.39 17.57 6.76
N GLN A 122 11.50 16.45 7.48
CA GLN A 122 12.72 16.05 8.20
C GLN A 122 13.94 15.84 7.29
N ASP A 123 13.76 15.20 6.14
CA ASP A 123 14.81 14.83 5.19
C ASP A 123 14.95 15.87 4.06
N TYR A 124 14.46 17.11 4.22
CA TYR A 124 14.46 18.12 3.16
C TYR A 124 15.85 18.40 2.59
N ASN A 125 16.86 18.55 3.46
CA ASN A 125 18.23 18.86 3.05
C ASN A 125 18.83 17.72 2.21
N LEU A 126 18.66 16.47 2.68
CA LEU A 126 19.11 15.27 1.97
C LEU A 126 18.44 15.16 0.59
N PHE A 127 17.13 15.42 0.53
CA PHE A 127 16.41 15.45 -0.73
C PHE A 127 16.93 16.57 -1.66
N ALA A 128 17.18 17.77 -1.12
CA ALA A 128 17.65 18.90 -1.91
C ALA A 128 19.04 18.67 -2.50
N GLU A 129 19.93 17.99 -1.79
CA GLU A 129 21.23 17.55 -2.29
C GLU A 129 21.09 16.52 -3.41
N GLU A 130 20.26 15.50 -3.21
CA GLU A 130 20.02 14.47 -4.23
C GLU A 130 19.39 15.05 -5.49
N PHE A 131 18.44 15.98 -5.33
CA PHE A 131 17.82 16.69 -6.45
C PHE A 131 18.84 17.54 -7.22
N LYS A 132 19.79 18.19 -6.53
CA LYS A 132 20.86 18.96 -7.17
C LYS A 132 21.83 18.07 -7.96
N ARG A 133 22.11 16.85 -7.50
CA ARG A 133 22.93 15.88 -8.23
C ARG A 133 22.28 15.44 -9.53
N ASN A 134 20.96 15.26 -9.52
CA ASN A 134 20.18 14.81 -10.68
C ASN A 134 18.98 15.73 -10.97
N PRO A 135 19.18 16.95 -11.51
CA PRO A 135 18.10 17.95 -11.67
C PRO A 135 17.00 17.55 -12.66
N SER A 136 17.28 16.63 -13.57
CA SER A 136 16.31 16.09 -14.55
C SER A 136 15.39 15.02 -13.96
N SER A 137 15.62 14.58 -12.74
CA SER A 137 14.84 13.51 -12.11
C SER A 137 13.43 13.97 -11.74
N THR A 138 12.45 13.13 -12.03
CA THR A 138 11.06 13.35 -11.60
C THR A 138 10.83 12.67 -10.25
N TRP A 139 10.10 13.35 -9.37
CA TRP A 139 9.77 12.87 -8.04
C TRP A 139 8.26 12.88 -7.85
N ILE A 140 7.76 11.96 -7.03
CA ILE A 140 6.35 11.88 -6.67
C ILE A 140 6.19 12.14 -5.17
N MET A 141 5.39 13.16 -4.84
CA MET A 141 5.00 13.48 -3.48
C MET A 141 3.69 12.79 -3.13
N LYS A 142 3.62 12.21 -1.93
CA LYS A 142 2.44 11.52 -1.43
C LYS A 142 2.24 11.85 0.06
N PRO A 143 1.02 12.11 0.52
CA PRO A 143 0.76 12.22 1.94
C PRO A 143 1.01 10.88 2.65
N SER A 144 1.62 10.92 3.83
CA SER A 144 2.04 9.73 4.57
C SER A 144 0.87 8.82 4.95
N GLY A 145 -0.23 9.41 5.44
CA GLY A 145 -1.41 8.70 5.96
C GLY A 145 -2.64 8.62 5.04
N ARG A 146 -2.63 9.27 3.87
CA ARG A 146 -3.79 9.27 2.95
C ARG A 146 -3.70 8.17 1.89
N ALA A 147 -4.86 7.74 1.39
CA ALA A 147 -4.99 6.74 0.33
C ALA A 147 -5.76 7.32 -0.88
N ARG A 148 -6.02 6.48 -1.90
CA ARG A 148 -6.85 6.82 -3.08
C ARG A 148 -6.29 7.89 -4.02
N GLY A 149 -5.00 8.18 -3.97
CA GLY A 149 -4.36 9.11 -4.92
C GLY A 149 -4.58 10.59 -4.59
N VAL A 150 -5.32 10.90 -3.52
CA VAL A 150 -5.60 12.27 -3.09
C VAL A 150 -4.33 12.92 -2.52
N GLY A 151 -4.02 14.12 -3.00
CA GLY A 151 -2.84 14.89 -2.57
C GLY A 151 -1.52 14.41 -3.16
N ILE A 152 -1.55 13.56 -4.19
CA ILE A 152 -0.35 13.13 -4.92
C ILE A 152 -0.06 14.13 -6.04
N PHE A 153 1.20 14.52 -6.18
CA PHE A 153 1.66 15.38 -7.28
C PHE A 153 3.10 15.07 -7.65
N LEU A 154 3.46 15.40 -8.88
CA LEU A 154 4.82 15.24 -9.39
C LEU A 154 5.62 16.52 -9.20
N ILE A 155 6.91 16.37 -8.95
CA ILE A 155 7.89 17.45 -8.88
C ILE A 155 9.01 17.15 -9.86
N ASN A 156 9.26 18.11 -10.73
CA ASN A 156 10.41 18.12 -11.64
C ASN A 156 11.26 19.39 -11.49
N LYS A 157 10.85 20.34 -10.63
CA LYS A 157 11.61 21.55 -10.31
C LYS A 157 11.54 21.83 -8.81
N LEU A 158 12.68 22.11 -8.19
CA LEU A 158 12.76 22.41 -6.75
C LEU A 158 11.90 23.63 -6.34
N SER A 159 11.65 24.56 -7.26
CA SER A 159 10.75 25.71 -7.03
C SER A 159 9.31 25.29 -6.72
N GLN A 160 8.81 24.19 -7.30
CA GLN A 160 7.47 23.66 -7.03
C GLN A 160 7.34 23.22 -5.56
N LEU A 161 8.40 22.61 -5.00
CA LEU A 161 8.43 22.21 -3.59
C LEU A 161 8.43 23.43 -2.65
N LYS A 162 9.21 24.47 -2.98
CA LYS A 162 9.25 25.71 -2.19
C LYS A 162 7.90 26.42 -2.18
N ARG A 163 7.20 26.44 -3.33
CA ARG A 163 5.85 26.98 -3.43
C ARG A 163 4.86 26.21 -2.55
N TRP A 164 4.84 24.89 -2.66
CA TRP A 164 4.01 24.02 -1.81
C TRP A 164 4.26 24.25 -0.31
N SER A 165 5.52 24.37 0.11
CA SER A 165 5.88 24.63 1.51
C SER A 165 5.44 26.02 2.01
N ARG A 166 5.27 27.01 1.13
CA ARG A 166 4.79 28.36 1.48
C ARG A 166 3.27 28.40 1.56
N GLU A 167 2.59 27.81 0.58
CA GLU A 167 1.11 27.71 0.52
C GLU A 167 0.55 26.84 1.67
N GLY A 168 1.27 25.81 2.09
CA GLY A 168 0.92 25.01 3.26
C GLY A 168 0.96 25.78 4.59
N LYS A 169 1.60 26.97 4.63
CA LYS A 169 1.58 27.87 5.80
C LYS A 169 0.42 28.88 5.77
N SER A 170 -0.19 29.15 4.61
CA SER A 170 -1.26 30.16 4.46
C SER A 170 -2.68 29.57 4.49
N ASN A 171 -2.86 28.29 4.14
CA ASN A 171 -4.20 27.73 3.86
C ASN A 171 -4.74 26.74 4.91
N PHE A 172 -4.08 26.55 6.06
CA PHE A 172 -4.55 25.69 7.16
C PHE A 172 -4.99 26.48 8.40
N GLY A 173 -5.65 27.62 8.19
CA GLY A 173 -6.34 28.42 9.22
C GLY A 173 -7.81 28.06 9.41
N GLY A 174 -8.21 26.81 9.15
CA GLY A 174 -9.58 26.33 9.32
C GLY A 174 -9.73 25.49 10.59
N THR A 175 -10.39 26.08 11.59
CA THR A 175 -10.99 25.51 12.82
C THR A 175 -11.11 23.98 12.92
N THR A 176 -10.04 23.31 13.34
CA THR A 176 -10.08 22.11 14.22
C THR A 176 -8.64 21.75 14.64
N PRO A 177 -8.25 21.96 15.91
CA PRO A 177 -6.89 21.69 16.37
C PRO A 177 -6.71 20.21 16.73
N THR A 178 -6.68 19.31 15.75
CA THR A 178 -6.20 17.92 15.94
C THR A 178 -5.77 17.29 14.61
N CYS A 179 -4.56 17.59 14.15
CA CYS A 179 -3.63 16.70 13.42
C CYS A 179 -2.48 17.56 12.88
N GLY A 180 -1.25 17.29 13.33
CA GLY A 180 -0.07 18.08 13.00
C GLY A 180 0.23 18.18 11.50
N LYS A 181 1.09 19.13 11.12
CA LYS A 181 1.65 19.34 9.77
C LYS A 181 1.65 18.03 8.97
N ASP A 182 0.82 17.93 7.94
CA ASP A 182 0.69 16.70 7.14
C ASP A 182 2.10 16.27 6.68
N SER A 183 2.56 15.11 7.16
CA SER A 183 3.83 14.51 6.74
C SER A 183 3.66 13.99 5.31
N TYR A 184 4.68 14.24 4.48
CA TYR A 184 4.75 13.74 3.12
C TYR A 184 5.96 12.83 2.93
N VAL A 185 5.80 11.85 2.05
CA VAL A 185 6.92 11.11 1.47
C VAL A 185 7.16 11.62 0.06
N ILE A 186 8.43 11.88 -0.26
CA ILE A 186 8.88 12.20 -1.62
C ILE A 186 9.75 11.05 -2.11
N SER A 187 9.33 10.44 -3.22
CA SER A 187 9.96 9.24 -3.79
C SER A 187 10.39 9.52 -5.22
N LYS A 188 11.53 8.98 -5.65
CA LYS A 188 11.94 9.04 -7.05
C LYS A 188 10.86 8.38 -7.90
N TYR A 189 10.46 9.02 -8.98
CA TYR A 189 9.49 8.49 -9.92
C TYR A 189 10.16 7.41 -10.79
N ILE A 190 9.39 6.40 -11.20
CA ILE A 190 9.88 5.36 -12.10
C ILE A 190 9.64 5.85 -13.52
N ASP A 191 10.72 6.31 -14.16
CA ASP A 191 10.67 6.96 -15.47
C ASP A 191 10.42 5.98 -16.62
N ASN A 192 10.88 4.73 -16.49
CA ASN A 192 10.70 3.67 -17.50
C ASN A 192 9.83 2.51 -16.95
N PRO A 193 8.51 2.71 -16.75
CA PRO A 193 7.63 1.63 -16.32
C PRO A 193 7.38 0.64 -17.45
N LEU A 194 7.17 -0.64 -17.13
CA LEU A 194 6.66 -1.60 -18.10
C LEU A 194 5.26 -1.17 -18.57
N LEU A 195 5.07 -1.11 -19.89
CA LEU A 195 3.80 -0.75 -20.53
C LEU A 195 3.19 -1.98 -21.19
N ILE A 196 1.88 -2.17 -21.05
CA ILE A 196 1.11 -3.16 -21.82
C ILE A 196 0.09 -2.38 -22.65
N GLY A 197 0.14 -2.54 -23.98
CA GLY A 197 -0.69 -1.75 -24.90
C GLY A 197 -0.46 -0.24 -24.76
N GLY A 198 0.78 0.16 -24.47
CA GLY A 198 1.14 1.56 -24.22
C GLY A 198 0.61 2.12 -22.90
N LYS A 199 -0.02 1.33 -22.03
CA LYS A 199 -0.56 1.80 -20.74
C LYS A 199 0.30 1.34 -19.58
N LYS A 200 0.60 2.27 -18.67
CA LYS A 200 1.20 1.99 -17.37
C LYS A 200 0.20 1.24 -16.49
N PHE A 201 0.67 0.32 -15.66
CA PHE A 201 -0.15 -0.40 -14.71
C PHE A 201 0.58 -0.66 -13.40
N ASP A 202 -0.18 -1.03 -12.37
CA ASP A 202 0.36 -1.61 -11.14
C ASP A 202 -0.31 -2.95 -10.81
N LEU A 203 0.36 -3.77 -10.00
CA LEU A 203 -0.15 -5.07 -9.57
C LEU A 203 -0.75 -4.98 -8.18
N ARG A 204 -1.99 -5.48 -8.03
CA ARG A 204 -2.58 -5.77 -6.73
C ARG A 204 -2.42 -7.25 -6.41
N LEU A 205 -1.64 -7.50 -5.37
CA LEU A 205 -1.46 -8.82 -4.75
C LEU A 205 -2.13 -8.84 -3.38
N TYR A 206 -2.62 -10.01 -2.99
CA TYR A 206 -3.22 -10.25 -1.67
C TYR A 206 -2.34 -11.18 -0.86
N VAL A 207 -1.94 -10.75 0.33
CA VAL A 207 -1.13 -11.52 1.27
C VAL A 207 -1.89 -11.64 2.59
N LEU A 208 -2.10 -12.87 3.05
CA LEU A 208 -2.66 -13.18 4.37
C LEU A 208 -1.51 -13.55 5.30
N VAL A 209 -1.34 -12.79 6.38
CA VAL A 209 -0.43 -13.12 7.47
C VAL A 209 -1.25 -13.67 8.63
N THR A 210 -0.96 -14.89 9.09
CA THR A 210 -1.71 -15.53 10.19
C THR A 210 -0.99 -15.46 11.52
N THR A 211 0.35 -15.44 11.51
CA THR A 211 1.18 -15.27 12.71
C THR A 211 2.53 -14.66 12.32
N PHE A 212 3.14 -13.92 13.24
CA PHE A 212 4.51 -13.41 13.12
C PHE A 212 5.53 -14.25 13.92
N ARG A 213 5.07 -15.16 14.78
CA ARG A 213 5.91 -15.99 15.65
C ARG A 213 5.35 -17.43 15.71
N PRO A 214 5.86 -18.36 14.87
CA PRO A 214 6.73 -18.10 13.70
C PRO A 214 5.98 -17.36 12.59
N LEU A 215 6.68 -16.65 11.71
CA LEU A 215 6.05 -15.96 10.57
C LEU A 215 5.38 -16.95 9.62
N LYS A 216 4.07 -16.79 9.39
CA LYS A 216 3.32 -17.52 8.36
C LYS A 216 2.56 -16.53 7.48
N ALA A 217 2.97 -16.44 6.21
CA ALA A 217 2.38 -15.58 5.20
C ALA A 217 1.98 -16.38 3.96
N TYR A 218 0.80 -16.09 3.42
CA TYR A 218 0.21 -16.78 2.27
C TYR A 218 -0.11 -15.77 1.18
N ILE A 219 0.39 -15.98 -0.03
CA ILE A 219 0.04 -15.17 -1.19
C ILE A 219 -1.15 -15.81 -1.89
N TYR A 220 -2.21 -15.03 -2.13
CA TYR A 220 -3.35 -15.52 -2.88
C TYR A 220 -2.95 -15.73 -4.34
N LYS A 221 -3.38 -16.86 -4.93
CA LYS A 221 -2.98 -17.27 -6.29
C LYS A 221 -3.41 -16.27 -7.37
N LEU A 222 -4.46 -15.49 -7.10
CA LEU A 222 -4.99 -14.52 -8.04
C LEU A 222 -4.65 -13.10 -7.59
N GLY A 223 -4.14 -12.30 -8.52
CA GLY A 223 -4.02 -10.86 -8.41
C GLY A 223 -4.66 -10.17 -9.62
N PHE A 224 -4.60 -8.84 -9.66
CA PHE A 224 -5.03 -8.09 -10.84
C PHE A 224 -4.15 -6.89 -11.13
N CYS A 225 -4.05 -6.53 -12.41
CA CYS A 225 -3.43 -5.28 -12.84
C CYS A 225 -4.45 -4.14 -12.78
N ARG A 226 -4.01 -2.96 -12.34
CA ARG A 226 -4.75 -1.71 -12.46
C ARG A 226 -4.06 -0.84 -13.49
N PHE A 227 -4.76 -0.60 -14.60
CA PHE A 227 -4.24 0.19 -15.71
C PHE A 227 -4.53 1.68 -15.54
N CYS A 228 -3.60 2.52 -16.00
CA CYS A 228 -3.89 3.90 -16.32
C CYS A 228 -4.98 3.97 -17.41
N THR A 229 -5.84 4.97 -17.32
CA THR A 229 -6.88 5.21 -18.35
C THR A 229 -6.26 5.69 -19.66
N ILE A 230 -5.17 6.45 -19.57
CA ILE A 230 -4.48 7.10 -20.70
C ILE A 230 -3.29 6.27 -21.18
N ILE A 231 -3.07 6.28 -22.49
CA ILE A 231 -1.90 5.68 -23.14
C ILE A 231 -0.68 6.55 -22.84
N CYS A 232 0.34 5.94 -22.24
CA CYS A 232 1.65 6.52 -22.08
C CYS A 232 2.39 6.39 -23.42
N LEU A 233 2.18 7.34 -24.33
CA LEU A 233 3.02 7.47 -25.52
C LEU A 233 4.44 7.81 -25.04
N SER A 234 5.40 6.92 -25.30
CA SER A 234 6.80 7.05 -24.91
C SER A 234 7.53 8.23 -25.59
N THR A 235 6.83 9.06 -26.36
CA THR A 235 7.40 10.06 -27.27
C THR A 235 6.91 11.50 -27.06
N LEU A 236 6.06 11.81 -26.06
CA LEU A 236 5.61 13.19 -25.86
C LEU A 236 6.16 13.84 -24.58
N PRO A 237 6.71 15.07 -24.65
CA PRO A 237 7.08 15.89 -23.49
C PRO A 237 5.85 16.49 -22.78
N MET A 238 4.74 15.74 -22.68
CA MET A 238 3.47 16.18 -22.08
C MET A 238 3.40 16.00 -20.56
N PHE A 239 4.54 16.08 -19.88
CA PHE A 239 4.62 16.11 -18.41
C PHE A 239 4.05 17.41 -17.80
N GLN A 240 3.53 18.35 -18.60
CA GLN A 240 3.26 19.71 -18.15
C GLN A 240 1.80 20.09 -17.86
N SER A 241 0.79 19.29 -18.18
CA SER A 241 -0.59 19.84 -18.10
C SER A 241 -1.48 19.33 -16.96
N LYS A 242 -1.45 18.06 -16.52
CA LYS A 242 -2.39 17.61 -15.47
C LYS A 242 -1.78 16.57 -14.51
N ASN A 243 -1.58 17.00 -13.26
CA ASN A 243 -1.00 16.21 -12.15
C ASN A 243 -1.77 14.92 -11.77
N MET A 244 -3.00 14.73 -12.27
CA MET A 244 -3.89 13.61 -11.92
C MET A 244 -3.83 12.43 -12.91
N GLU A 245 -3.28 12.61 -14.10
CA GLU A 245 -3.51 11.70 -15.24
C GLU A 245 -2.62 10.45 -15.28
N TYR A 246 -1.58 10.41 -14.45
CA TYR A 246 -0.55 9.37 -14.44
C TYR A 246 -0.59 8.45 -13.20
N ILE A 247 -1.64 8.60 -12.40
CA ILE A 247 -1.84 7.86 -11.15
C ILE A 247 -2.83 6.72 -11.44
N THR A 248 -2.38 5.47 -11.35
CA THR A 248 -3.20 4.25 -11.51
C THR A 248 -4.30 4.07 -10.44
N THR A 249 -4.57 5.09 -9.63
CA THR A 249 -5.46 5.00 -8.46
C THR A 249 -6.91 5.32 -8.80
N VAL A 250 -7.20 5.84 -10.00
CA VAL A 250 -8.58 6.09 -10.43
C VAL A 250 -9.15 4.84 -11.09
N PHE A 251 -10.05 4.16 -10.36
CA PHE A 251 -11.04 3.28 -10.98
C PHE A 251 -12.04 4.17 -11.73
N MET A 252 -11.95 4.21 -13.05
CA MET A 252 -13.07 4.65 -13.89
C MET A 252 -13.40 3.53 -14.86
N GLU A 253 -14.68 3.13 -14.83
CA GLU A 253 -15.29 2.15 -15.70
C GLU A 253 -15.42 2.78 -17.10
N VAL A 254 -14.51 2.44 -18.02
CA VAL A 254 -14.60 2.90 -19.40
C VAL A 254 -15.41 1.87 -20.18
N ASN A 255 -16.64 2.23 -20.55
CA ASN A 255 -17.43 1.55 -21.56
C ASN A 255 -16.74 1.67 -22.92
N GLY A 256 -15.84 0.74 -23.26
CA GLY A 256 -15.15 0.75 -24.54
C GLY A 256 -14.53 -0.61 -24.88
N ARG A 257 -15.01 -1.22 -25.97
CA ARG A 257 -14.52 -2.51 -26.49
C ARG A 257 -13.21 -2.30 -27.24
N GLN A 258 -12.09 -2.78 -26.70
CA GLN A 258 -10.95 -3.21 -27.54
C GLN A 258 -10.29 -4.44 -26.93
N ARG A 259 -10.18 -5.50 -27.74
CA ARG A 259 -9.53 -6.78 -27.42
C ARG A 259 -8.16 -6.76 -28.10
N THR A 260 -7.08 -6.83 -27.33
CA THR A 260 -5.76 -7.17 -27.88
C THR A 260 -5.25 -8.42 -27.17
N SER A 261 -5.04 -9.48 -27.95
CA SER A 261 -4.45 -10.73 -27.49
C SER A 261 -2.94 -10.64 -27.66
N VAL A 262 -2.22 -10.37 -26.57
CA VAL A 262 -0.76 -10.53 -26.56
C VAL A 262 -0.39 -11.43 -25.38
N CYS A 263 0.19 -12.58 -25.73
CA CYS A 263 0.97 -13.49 -24.88
C CYS A 263 0.27 -14.06 -23.63
N GLY A 264 -0.57 -15.09 -23.75
CA GLY A 264 -1.02 -15.91 -22.60
C GLY A 264 -1.94 -15.24 -21.55
N TRP A 265 -2.14 -13.93 -21.62
CA TRP A 265 -3.02 -13.17 -20.72
C TRP A 265 -4.45 -13.14 -21.26
N LYS A 266 -5.43 -13.58 -20.45
CA LYS A 266 -6.86 -13.43 -20.78
C LYS A 266 -7.38 -12.11 -20.23
N VAL A 267 -7.63 -11.15 -21.13
CA VAL A 267 -8.42 -9.93 -20.84
C VAL A 267 -9.90 -10.35 -20.74
N GLN A 268 -10.48 -10.27 -19.54
CA GLN A 268 -11.93 -10.43 -19.35
C GLN A 268 -12.58 -9.04 -19.29
N LYS A 269 -13.85 -8.90 -19.69
CA LYS A 269 -14.57 -7.61 -19.74
C LYS A 269 -14.35 -6.78 -18.46
N GLY A 270 -13.91 -5.54 -18.65
CA GLY A 270 -13.42 -4.64 -17.59
C GLY A 270 -11.89 -4.50 -17.66
N ASN A 271 -11.32 -3.34 -17.31
CA ASN A 271 -9.86 -3.06 -17.37
C ASN A 271 -9.03 -3.88 -16.33
N GLN A 272 -9.42 -5.12 -16.03
CA GLN A 272 -8.77 -6.01 -15.09
C GLN A 272 -8.14 -7.18 -15.85
N LEU A 273 -6.81 -7.16 -15.96
CA LEU A 273 -6.07 -8.38 -16.24
C LEU A 273 -5.95 -9.18 -14.95
N ARG A 274 -6.44 -10.42 -14.94
CA ARG A 274 -6.19 -11.36 -13.85
C ARG A 274 -4.82 -11.98 -14.03
N ILE A 275 -4.03 -11.99 -12.97
CA ILE A 275 -2.76 -12.71 -12.91
C ILE A 275 -2.98 -13.98 -12.11
N ASN A 276 -2.60 -15.12 -12.69
CA ASN A 276 -2.49 -16.38 -11.97
C ASN A 276 -1.01 -16.62 -11.65
N PHE A 277 -0.67 -16.58 -10.38
CA PHE A 277 0.66 -16.96 -9.92
C PHE A 277 0.70 -18.49 -9.81
N SER A 278 1.14 -19.17 -10.87
CA SER A 278 1.59 -20.54 -10.73
C SER A 278 3.01 -20.51 -10.14
N MET A 279 3.14 -20.79 -8.84
CA MET A 279 4.45 -21.23 -8.34
C MET A 279 4.78 -22.53 -9.07
N ARG A 280 5.71 -22.48 -10.01
CA ARG A 280 6.46 -23.70 -10.34
C ARG A 280 7.32 -23.95 -9.11
N SER A 281 7.02 -25.01 -8.36
CA SER A 281 7.97 -25.56 -7.42
C SER A 281 9.20 -25.95 -8.23
N THR A 282 10.28 -25.19 -8.10
CA THR A 282 11.60 -25.73 -8.41
C THR A 282 11.86 -26.78 -7.36
N GLY A 283 11.65 -28.04 -7.75
CA GLY A 283 12.19 -29.20 -7.03
C GLY A 283 13.70 -29.28 -7.22
#